data_AF-A0A916Z8P9-F1
#
_entry.id   AF-A0A916Z8P9-F1
#
_cell.length_a   1.000
_cell.length_b   1.000
_cell.length_c   1.000
_cell.angle_alpha   90.00
_cell.angle_beta   90.00
_cell.angle_gamma   90.00
#
_symmetry.space_group_name_H-M   'P 1'
#
loop_
_entity.id
_entity.type
_entity.pdbx_description
1 polymer ?
#
loop_
_entity_poly.entity_id
_entity_poly.type
_entity_poly.pdbx_seq_one_letter_code
_entity_poly.pdbx_strand_id
1 'polypeptide(L)'
;MFVYHAEAADKPEALREDWKKQYTAMQWRVYKIICNPAMMITWTCGILMLVNTPAFLEQGWLQTKLVLLVLLTGYHLYCKGIIKKQEADRSTYTSFQFRLLNELPTLFLVAIVLLAVVKDLLNFVYLFLGVLAFGFTLFFAARAYKKFREK
;
A
#
# COMPACT_ATOMS: atom_id res chain seq x y z
N MET A 1 5.37 -8.39 5.78
CA MET A 1 6.85 -8.55 5.86
C MET A 1 7.55 -7.46 6.65
N PHE A 2 7.19 -6.18 6.48
CA PHE A 2 7.81 -5.10 7.27
C PHE A 2 7.63 -5.26 8.78
N VAL A 3 6.45 -5.72 9.20
CA VAL A 3 6.10 -6.01 10.61
C VAL A 3 7.02 -7.10 11.17
N TYR A 4 7.16 -8.23 10.49
CA TYR A 4 7.99 -9.34 10.95
C TYR A 4 9.49 -9.01 10.97
N HIS A 5 9.97 -8.16 10.05
CA HIS A 5 11.33 -7.62 10.15
C HIS A 5 11.50 -6.80 11.44
N ALA A 6 10.55 -5.90 11.74
CA ALA A 6 10.60 -5.11 12.97
C ALA A 6 10.52 -5.97 14.24
N GLU A 7 9.63 -6.97 14.25
CA GLU A 7 9.49 -7.93 15.36
C GLU A 7 10.67 -8.91 15.48
N ALA A 8 11.52 -9.04 14.45
CA ALA A 8 12.75 -9.83 14.53
C ALA A 8 13.77 -9.21 15.50
N ALA A 9 13.71 -7.90 15.76
CA ALA A 9 14.57 -7.23 16.74
C ALA A 9 14.39 -7.80 18.16
N ASP A 10 13.17 -8.22 18.50
CA ASP A 10 12.81 -8.74 19.82
C ASP A 10 13.20 -10.22 20.01
N LYS A 11 13.78 -10.87 18.99
CA LYS A 11 14.24 -12.27 19.06
C LYS A 11 15.58 -12.40 19.79
N PRO A 12 15.91 -13.61 20.31
CA PRO A 12 17.22 -13.90 20.88
C PRO A 12 18.34 -13.51 19.93
N GLU A 13 19.43 -12.97 20.47
CA GLU A 13 20.52 -12.36 19.71
C GLU A 13 21.13 -13.31 18.68
N ALA A 14 21.26 -14.60 19.03
CA ALA A 14 21.78 -15.66 18.15
C ALA A 14 20.94 -15.88 16.87
N LEU A 15 19.66 -15.53 16.87
CA LEU A 15 18.77 -15.71 15.72
C LEU A 15 18.47 -14.38 15.01
N ARG A 16 18.60 -13.25 15.71
CA ARG A 16 18.16 -11.92 15.23
C ARG A 16 18.68 -11.56 13.84
N GLU A 17 19.98 -11.77 13.58
CA GLU A 17 20.58 -11.42 12.29
C GLU A 17 20.05 -12.25 11.12
N ASP A 18 19.95 -13.57 11.30
CA ASP A 18 19.55 -14.48 10.23
C ASP A 18 18.11 -14.22 9.79
N TRP A 19 17.22 -13.97 10.77
CA TRP A 19 15.84 -13.60 10.48
C TRP A 19 15.73 -12.24 9.77
N LYS A 20 16.51 -11.23 10.19
CA LYS A 20 16.55 -9.93 9.50
C LYS A 20 17.02 -10.07 8.05
N LYS A 21 18.10 -10.83 7.81
CA LYS A 21 18.61 -11.11 6.45
C LYS A 21 17.55 -11.80 5.59
N GLN A 22 16.89 -12.82 6.15
CA GLN A 22 15.84 -13.55 5.43
C GLN A 22 14.63 -12.67 5.10
N TYR A 23 14.12 -11.90 6.05
CA TYR A 23 12.99 -11.00 5.79
C TYR A 23 13.34 -9.91 4.79
N THR A 24 14.55 -9.37 4.84
CA THR A 24 15.05 -8.39 3.85
C THR A 24 15.09 -8.99 2.45
N ALA A 25 15.61 -10.21 2.31
CA ALA A 25 15.63 -10.91 1.03
C ALA A 25 14.21 -11.13 0.49
N MET A 26 13.26 -11.53 1.35
CA MET A 26 11.86 -11.73 0.95
C MET A 26 11.18 -10.40 0.55
N GLN A 27 11.43 -9.31 1.27
CA GLN A 27 10.93 -7.97 0.91
C GLN A 27 11.42 -7.54 -0.47
N TRP A 28 12.73 -7.71 -0.74
CA TRP A 28 13.30 -7.38 -2.04
C TRP A 28 12.77 -8.26 -3.18
N ARG A 29 12.55 -9.55 -2.93
CA ARG A 29 11.94 -10.47 -3.91
C ARG A 29 10.54 -10.02 -4.27
N VAL A 30 9.67 -9.79 -3.28
CA VAL A 30 8.30 -9.31 -3.54
C VAL A 30 8.34 -7.98 -4.30
N TYR A 31 9.18 -7.04 -3.86
CA TYR A 31 9.28 -5.73 -4.50
C TYR A 31 9.76 -5.81 -5.96
N LYS A 32 10.85 -6.53 -6.22
CA LYS A 32 11.50 -6.55 -7.54
C LYS A 32 10.86 -7.53 -8.52
N ILE A 33 10.37 -8.68 -8.04
CA ILE A 33 9.87 -9.76 -8.90
C ILE A 33 8.36 -9.62 -9.13
N ILE A 34 7.60 -9.18 -8.12
CA ILE A 34 6.14 -9.13 -8.21
C ILE A 34 5.67 -7.69 -8.44
N CYS A 35 5.96 -6.79 -7.50
CA CYS A 35 5.37 -5.45 -7.51
C CYS A 35 5.89 -4.57 -8.66
N ASN A 36 7.19 -4.57 -8.92
CA ASN A 36 7.78 -3.77 -10.00
C ASN A 36 7.25 -4.17 -11.39
N PRO A 37 7.26 -5.46 -11.81
CA PRO A 37 6.71 -5.84 -13.11
C PRO A 37 5.22 -5.56 -13.22
N ALA A 38 4.44 -5.84 -12.15
CA ALA A 38 3.01 -5.54 -12.13
C ALA A 38 2.73 -4.04 -12.32
N MET A 39 3.52 -3.18 -11.66
CA MET A 39 3.44 -1.73 -11.84
C MET A 39 3.76 -1.32 -13.28
N MET A 40 4.84 -1.84 -13.87
CA MET A 40 5.22 -1.51 -15.25
C MET A 40 4.13 -1.92 -16.24
N ILE A 41 3.58 -3.13 -16.10
CA ILE A 41 2.48 -3.60 -16.95
C ILE A 41 1.25 -2.69 -16.80
N THR A 42 0.87 -2.35 -15.57
CA THR A 42 -0.29 -1.49 -15.29
C THR A 42 -0.13 -0.11 -15.95
N TRP A 43 1.04 0.51 -15.82
CA TRP A 43 1.33 1.81 -16.44
C TRP A 43 1.36 1.72 -17.96
N THR A 44 2.04 0.73 -18.53
CA THR A 44 2.12 0.55 -19.99
C THR A 44 0.74 0.32 -20.59
N CYS A 45 -0.07 -0.57 -20.01
CA CYS A 45 -1.44 -0.80 -20.47
C CYS A 45 -2.32 0.46 -20.34
N GLY A 46 -2.20 1.19 -19.22
CA GLY A 46 -2.94 2.43 -19.01
C GLY A 46 -2.57 3.52 -20.02
N ILE A 47 -1.28 3.70 -20.29
CA ILE A 47 -0.78 4.68 -21.27
C ILE A 47 -1.22 4.29 -22.69
N LEU A 48 -1.07 3.01 -23.08
CA LEU A 48 -1.50 2.54 -24.39
C LEU A 48 -3.01 2.74 -24.60
N MET A 49 -3.83 2.52 -23.57
CA MET A 49 -5.27 2.79 -23.62
C MET A 49 -5.56 4.28 -23.84
N LEU A 50 -4.85 5.18 -23.14
CA LEU A 50 -5.03 6.62 -23.28
C LEU A 50 -4.58 7.15 -24.64
N VAL A 51 -3.50 6.61 -25.21
CA VAL A 51 -3.02 6.97 -26.55
C VAL A 51 -4.03 6.54 -27.61
N ASN A 52 -4.59 5.32 -27.49
CA ASN A 52 -5.59 4.81 -28.44
C ASN A 52 -6.96 5.49 -28.29
N THR A 53 -7.31 6.02 -27.12
CA THR A 53 -8.59 6.67 -26.89
C THR A 53 -8.42 7.91 -26.00
N PRO A 54 -8.01 9.05 -26.57
CA PRO A 54 -7.74 10.27 -25.82
C PRO A 54 -8.98 10.86 -25.12
N ALA A 55 -10.17 10.63 -25.69
CA ALA A 55 -11.45 11.08 -25.13
C ALA A 55 -11.69 10.60 -23.68
N PHE A 56 -11.00 9.54 -23.26
CA PHE A 56 -11.05 9.09 -21.87
C PHE A 56 -10.50 10.10 -20.86
N LEU A 57 -9.60 11.00 -21.27
CA LEU A 57 -9.08 12.06 -20.39
C LEU A 57 -10.13 13.12 -20.04
N GLU A 58 -11.19 13.24 -20.83
CA GLU A 58 -12.30 14.17 -20.54
C GLU A 58 -13.23 13.62 -19.46
N GLN A 59 -13.11 12.33 -19.12
CA GLN A 59 -13.95 11.68 -18.13
C GLN A 59 -13.37 11.90 -16.72
N GLY A 60 -14.08 12.65 -15.88
CA GLY A 60 -13.62 13.01 -14.52
C GLY A 60 -13.31 11.81 -13.62
N TRP A 61 -14.00 10.68 -13.81
CA TRP A 61 -13.70 9.44 -13.06
C TRP A 61 -12.31 8.91 -13.41
N LEU A 62 -11.90 8.97 -14.68
CA LEU A 62 -10.57 8.48 -15.07
C LEU A 62 -9.46 9.39 -14.57
N GLN A 63 -9.66 10.72 -14.60
CA GLN A 63 -8.71 11.66 -14.01
C GLN A 63 -8.47 11.35 -12.53
N THR A 64 -9.55 11.11 -11.77
CA THR A 64 -9.47 10.72 -10.36
C THR A 64 -8.76 9.38 -10.18
N LYS A 65 -9.06 8.39 -11.02
CA LYS A 65 -8.36 7.09 -11.02
C LYS A 65 -6.85 7.24 -11.26
N LEU A 66 -6.46 8.11 -12.19
CA LEU A 66 -5.05 8.38 -12.50
C LEU A 66 -4.34 9.05 -11.32
N VAL A 67 -4.99 9.99 -10.64
CA VAL A 67 -4.44 10.58 -9.40
C VAL A 67 -4.21 9.50 -8.33
N LEU A 68 -5.19 8.61 -8.11
CA LEU A 68 -5.03 7.49 -7.17
C LEU A 68 -3.90 6.54 -7.59
N LEU A 69 -3.75 6.27 -8.89
CA LEU A 69 -2.66 5.43 -9.42
C LEU A 69 -1.28 6.08 -9.19
N VAL A 70 -1.16 7.39 -9.38
CA VAL A 70 0.07 8.14 -9.09
C VAL A 70 0.39 8.08 -7.59
N LEU A 71 -0.60 8.29 -6.72
CA LEU A 71 -0.41 8.19 -5.28
C LEU A 71 0.00 6.78 -4.84
N LEU A 72 -0.62 5.74 -5.41
CA LEU A 72 -0.23 4.34 -5.16
C LEU A 72 1.19 4.05 -5.64
N THR A 73 1.60 4.65 -6.77
CA THR A 73 2.99 4.57 -7.26
C THR A 73 3.96 5.25 -6.30
N GLY A 74 3.60 6.42 -5.77
CA GLY A 74 4.36 7.11 -4.72
C GLY A 74 4.52 6.25 -3.46
N TYR A 75 3.44 5.60 -3.01
CA TYR A 75 3.47 4.66 -1.89
C TYR A 75 4.43 3.48 -2.15
N HIS A 76 4.39 2.89 -3.35
CA HIS A 76 5.30 1.80 -3.72
C HIS A 76 6.78 2.25 -3.66
N LEU A 77 7.10 3.42 -4.20
CA LEU A 77 8.46 3.98 -4.11
C LEU A 77 8.86 4.29 -2.67
N TYR A 78 7.93 4.75 -1.85
CA TYR A 78 8.15 4.96 -0.42
C TYR A 78 8.47 3.64 0.31
N CYS A 79 7.78 2.54 -0.03
CA CYS A 79 8.08 1.21 0.50
C CYS A 79 9.51 0.75 0.16
N LYS A 80 10.02 1.07 -1.03
CA LYS A 80 11.44 0.83 -1.39
C LYS A 80 12.38 1.54 -0.43
N GLY A 81 12.06 2.78 -0.06
CA GLY A 81 12.82 3.56 0.91
C GLY A 81 12.82 2.91 2.30
N ILE A 82 11.68 2.34 2.72
CA ILE A 82 11.57 1.59 3.96
C ILE A 82 12.41 0.33 3.96
N ILE A 83 12.39 -0.48 2.88
CA ILE A 83 13.23 -1.69 2.77
C ILE A 83 14.69 -1.32 3.01
N LYS A 84 15.19 -0.27 2.34
CA LYS A 84 16.57 0.21 2.51
C LYS A 84 16.88 0.70 3.93
N LYS A 85 15.93 1.36 4.60
CA LYS A 85 16.09 1.81 5.99
C LYS A 85 16.12 0.64 6.98
N GLN A 86 15.31 -0.39 6.75
CA GLN A 86 15.32 -1.61 7.55
C GLN A 86 16.61 -2.41 7.35
N GLU A 87 17.08 -2.54 6.10
CA GLU A 87 18.36 -3.18 5.76
C GLU A 87 19.57 -2.48 6.41
N ALA A 88 19.50 -1.15 6.58
CA ALA A 88 20.54 -0.37 7.25
C ALA A 88 20.32 -0.21 8.77
N ASP A 89 19.40 -0.96 9.39
CA ASP A 89 19.04 -0.87 10.81
C ASP A 89 18.69 0.56 11.30
N ARG A 90 18.19 1.41 10.39
CA ARG A 90 17.82 2.81 10.64
C ARG A 90 16.32 3.05 10.63
N SER A 91 15.52 1.99 10.66
CA SER A 91 14.06 2.10 10.70
C SER A 91 13.58 2.51 12.09
N THR A 92 12.92 3.67 12.18
CA THR A 92 12.31 4.18 13.43
C THR A 92 10.84 3.77 13.60
N TYR A 93 10.28 3.04 12.65
CA TYR A 93 8.88 2.62 12.69
C TYR A 93 8.66 1.41 13.62
N THR A 94 7.60 1.49 14.40
CA THR A 94 7.11 0.39 15.26
C THR A 94 6.34 -0.67 14.46
N SER A 95 6.22 -1.88 15.01
CA SER A 95 5.45 -2.97 14.41
C SER A 95 3.98 -2.59 14.15
N PHE A 96 3.39 -1.75 15.00
CA PHE A 96 2.03 -1.23 14.78
C PHE A 96 1.95 -0.28 13.59
N GLN A 97 2.91 0.65 13.46
CA GLN A 97 2.97 1.55 12.30
C GLN A 97 3.14 0.79 10.98
N PHE A 98 3.94 -0.29 10.97
CA PHE A 98 4.06 -1.14 9.79
C PHE A 98 2.78 -1.92 9.45
N ARG A 99 1.95 -2.26 10.44
CA ARG A 99 0.63 -2.86 10.17
C ARG A 99 -0.28 -1.84 9.49
N LEU A 100 -0.36 -0.62 10.05
CA LEU A 100 -1.15 0.45 9.45
C LEU A 100 -0.68 0.78 8.02
N LEU A 101 0.63 0.79 7.79
CA LEU A 101 1.19 1.01 6.46
C LEU A 101 0.77 -0.10 5.47
N ASN A 102 0.72 -1.36 5.89
CA ASN A 102 0.29 -2.47 5.04
C ASN A 102 -1.20 -2.45 4.69
N GLU A 103 -2.04 -1.72 5.43
CA GLU A 103 -3.46 -1.55 5.10
C GLU A 103 -3.68 -0.46 4.02
N LEU A 104 -2.69 0.39 3.80
CA LEU A 104 -2.80 1.50 2.86
C LEU A 104 -3.01 1.03 1.39
N PRO A 105 -2.35 -0.03 0.90
CA PRO A 105 -2.71 -0.69 -0.37
C PRO A 105 -4.16 -1.17 -0.43
N THR A 106 -4.69 -1.71 0.66
CA THR A 106 -6.08 -2.19 0.73
C THR A 106 -7.06 -1.04 0.55
N LEU A 107 -6.77 0.11 1.16
CA LEU A 107 -7.55 1.34 0.97
C LEU A 107 -7.57 1.80 -0.49
N PHE A 108 -6.40 1.80 -1.15
CA PHE A 108 -6.32 2.12 -2.58
C PHE A 108 -7.10 1.13 -3.43
N LEU A 109 -7.00 -0.18 -3.15
CA LEU A 109 -7.73 -1.21 -3.88
C LEU A 109 -9.25 -0.95 -3.81
N VAL A 110 -9.79 -0.74 -2.61
CA VAL A 110 -11.21 -0.47 -2.41
C VAL A 110 -11.62 0.83 -3.11
N ALA A 111 -10.85 1.91 -2.94
CA ALA A 111 -11.14 3.21 -3.56
C ALA A 111 -11.17 3.14 -5.10
N ILE A 112 -10.16 2.50 -5.71
CA ILE A 112 -10.03 2.41 -7.16
C ILE A 112 -11.13 1.50 -7.75
N VAL A 113 -11.44 0.38 -7.09
CA VAL A 113 -12.49 -0.56 -7.57
C VAL A 113 -13.87 0.09 -7.46
N LEU A 114 -14.20 0.71 -6.32
CA LEU A 114 -15.49 1.39 -6.15
C LEU A 114 -15.68 2.51 -7.17
N LEU A 115 -14.62 3.29 -7.43
CA LEU A 115 -14.65 4.33 -8.45
C LEU A 115 -14.88 3.75 -9.86
N ALA A 116 -14.34 2.57 -10.18
CA ALA A 116 -14.56 1.94 -11.48
C ALA A 116 -15.97 1.34 -11.63
N VAL A 117 -16.53 0.77 -10.57
CA VAL A 117 -17.84 0.10 -10.59
C VAL A 117 -19.00 1.10 -10.55
N VAL A 118 -18.86 2.18 -9.77
CA VAL A 118 -19.95 3.13 -9.50
C VAL A 118 -19.72 4.47 -10.23
N LYS A 119 -18.90 4.46 -11.28
CA LYS A 119 -18.49 5.66 -12.04
C LYS A 119 -19.66 6.53 -12.53
N ASP A 120 -20.81 5.92 -12.82
CA ASP A 120 -22.00 6.57 -13.38
C ASP A 120 -23.01 7.02 -12.30
N LEU A 121 -22.84 6.60 -11.05
CA LEU A 121 -23.82 6.76 -9.96
C LEU A 121 -23.28 7.57 -8.76
N LEU A 122 -21.97 7.70 -8.61
CA LEU A 122 -21.35 8.29 -7.40
C LEU A 122 -20.82 9.71 -7.64
N ASN A 123 -21.30 10.64 -6.81
CA ASN A 123 -20.70 11.97 -6.66
C ASN A 123 -19.32 11.84 -5.99
N PHE A 124 -18.27 12.46 -6.54
CA PHE A 124 -16.88 12.35 -6.07
C PHE A 124 -16.71 12.62 -4.56
N VAL A 125 -17.55 13.49 -4.00
CA VAL A 125 -17.60 13.80 -2.57
C VAL A 125 -17.96 12.59 -1.72
N TYR A 126 -18.94 11.78 -2.13
CA TYR A 126 -19.35 10.59 -1.38
C TYR A 126 -18.31 9.47 -1.45
N LEU A 127 -17.58 9.36 -2.56
CA LEU A 127 -16.46 8.43 -2.66
C LEU A 127 -15.36 8.81 -1.66
N PHE A 128 -14.97 10.09 -1.62
CA PHE A 128 -13.97 10.58 -0.68
C PHE A 128 -14.38 10.36 0.77
N LEU A 129 -15.64 10.67 1.11
CA LEU A 129 -16.21 10.40 2.43
C LEU A 129 -16.25 8.91 2.76
N GLY A 130 -16.60 8.04 1.81
CA GLY A 130 -16.62 6.59 1.98
C GLY A 130 -15.23 6.01 2.26
N VAL A 131 -14.21 6.45 1.52
CA VAL A 131 -12.82 6.02 1.75
C VAL A 131 -12.31 6.49 3.11
N LEU A 132 -12.60 7.74 3.51
CA LEU A 132 -12.26 8.22 4.85
C LEU A 132 -12.97 7.42 5.94
N ALA A 133 -14.28 7.20 5.81
CA ALA A 133 -15.07 6.43 6.77
C ALA A 133 -14.56 4.99 6.91
N PHE A 134 -14.18 4.36 5.78
CA PHE A 134 -13.60 3.02 5.77
C PHE A 134 -12.20 2.99 6.41
N GLY A 135 -11.36 3.99 6.12
CA GLY A 135 -10.07 4.15 6.78
C GLY A 135 -10.20 4.34 8.30
N PHE A 136 -11.18 5.12 8.74
CA PHE A 136 -11.49 5.29 10.16
C PHE A 136 -11.98 4.00 10.80
N THR A 137 -12.87 3.24 10.16
CA THR A 137 -13.33 1.95 10.70
C THR A 137 -12.18 0.95 10.81
N LEU A 138 -11.30 0.84 9.81
CA LEU A 138 -10.10 0.00 9.93
C LEU A 138 -9.17 0.47 11.06
N PHE A 139 -8.97 1.77 11.22
CA PHE A 139 -8.17 2.32 12.31
C PHE A 139 -8.75 2.00 13.69
N PHE A 140 -10.07 2.20 13.88
CA PHE A 140 -10.75 1.87 15.13
C PHE A 140 -10.76 0.36 15.40
N ALA A 141 -10.99 -0.47 14.38
CA ALA A 141 -10.93 -1.92 14.49
C ALA A 141 -9.52 -2.40 14.89
N ALA A 142 -8.48 -1.87 14.24
CA ALA A 142 -7.09 -2.18 14.59
C ALA A 142 -6.75 -1.74 16.02
N ARG A 143 -7.23 -0.57 16.45
CA ARG A 143 -7.05 -0.05 17.82
C ARG A 143 -7.80 -0.90 18.85
N ALA A 144 -9.03 -1.31 18.56
CA ALA A 144 -9.83 -2.18 19.42
C ALA A 144 -9.21 -3.59 19.54
N TYR A 145 -8.75 -4.14 18.42
CA TYR A 145 -8.05 -5.43 18.39
C TYR A 145 -6.77 -5.40 19.24
N LYS A 146 -6.00 -4.31 19.17
CA LYS A 146 -4.81 -4.14 20.04
C LYS A 146 -5.19 -4.21 21.53
N LYS A 147 -6.26 -3.52 21.93
CA LYS A 147 -6.76 -3.50 23.33
C LYS A 147 -7.24 -4.88 23.82
N PHE A 148 -7.75 -5.72 22.93
CA PHE A 148 -8.21 -7.07 23.27
C PHE A 148 -7.08 -8.09 23.41
N ARG A 149 -5.98 -7.92 22.67
CA ARG A 149 -4.81 -8.83 22.71
C ARG A 149 -3.85 -8.57 23.87
N GLU A 150 -3.89 -7.36 24.44
CA GLU A 150 -3.08 -6.96 25.61
C GLU A 150 -3.78 -7.29 26.95
N LYS A 151 -4.97 -7.91 26.92
CA LYS A 151 -5.66 -8.53 28.05
C LYS A 151 -5.54 -10.05 27.97
#